data_AF-A0A0R3PZW6-F1
#
_entry.id   AF-A0A0R3PZW6-F1
#
_cell.length_a   1.000
_cell.length_b   1.000
_cell.length_c   1.000
_cell.angle_alpha   90.00
_cell.angle_beta   90.00
_cell.angle_gamma   90.00
#
_symmetry.space_group_name_H-M   'P 1'
#
loop_
_entity.id
_entity.type
_entity.pdbx_description
1 polymer ?
#
loop_
_entity_poly.entity_id
_entity_poly.type
_entity_poly.pdbx_seq_one_letter_code
_entity_poly.pdbx_strand_id
1 'polypeptide(L)'
;MTWWSKVDLSESNFYGAFFHVLSLLMAVCALLSSEWILIDEPALNSTAGSDDTELFFDVSQSDHCTNIGCRDFWRPARFGGFLDRKGRTHIAFHSNDRVLLDCVTPMVANLFYVLIALCFIITLTSSLSLIMNLLPPPNGFLQWLRRNTVFEMCNMLLTLCVCVVALIAQCEVARVRPHCDVSLGGGVFMVCLAGMMSFFAATSTLRHS
;
A
#
# COMPACT_ATOMS: atom_id res chain seq x y z
N MET A 1 16.88 19.36 -31.12
CA MET A 1 17.43 19.56 -29.76
C MET A 1 17.11 20.99 -29.27
N THR A 2 15.84 21.41 -29.37
CA THR A 2 15.38 22.81 -29.15
C THR A 2 14.14 22.88 -28.26
N TRP A 3 13.90 21.85 -27.45
CA TRP A 3 12.77 21.84 -26.51
C TRP A 3 13.06 22.72 -25.28
N TRP A 4 14.30 22.66 -24.77
CA TRP A 4 14.75 23.43 -23.61
C TRP A 4 14.67 24.95 -23.78
N SER A 5 14.79 25.48 -25.01
CA SER A 5 14.71 26.91 -25.27
C SER A 5 13.28 27.47 -25.24
N LYS A 6 12.26 26.62 -25.03
CA LYS A 6 10.84 27.01 -24.92
C LYS A 6 10.25 26.76 -23.53
N VAL A 7 11.04 26.27 -22.58
CA VAL A 7 10.58 26.06 -21.20
C VAL A 7 10.66 27.40 -20.48
N ASP A 8 9.51 28.06 -20.32
CA ASP A 8 9.42 29.28 -19.54
C ASP A 8 9.27 28.92 -18.05
N LEU A 9 10.39 28.96 -17.33
CA LEU A 9 10.45 28.63 -15.90
C LEU A 9 9.66 29.61 -15.02
N SER A 10 9.20 30.73 -15.58
CA SER A 10 8.29 31.67 -14.91
C SER A 10 6.92 31.05 -14.62
N GLU A 11 6.49 30.05 -15.40
CA GLU A 11 5.21 29.34 -15.21
C GLU A 11 5.33 28.10 -14.30
N SER A 12 6.52 27.82 -13.77
CA SER A 12 6.77 26.65 -12.92
C SER A 12 6.08 26.81 -11.57
N ASN A 13 5.28 25.81 -11.18
CA ASN A 13 4.62 25.76 -9.88
C ASN A 13 5.45 24.93 -8.89
N PHE A 14 6.42 25.56 -8.23
CA PHE A 14 7.28 24.89 -7.26
C PHE A 14 6.53 24.35 -6.03
N TYR A 15 5.45 25.01 -5.60
CA TYR A 15 4.62 24.53 -4.49
C TYR A 15 3.86 23.25 -4.87
N GLY A 16 3.23 23.23 -6.04
CA GLY A 16 2.58 22.03 -6.57
C GLY A 16 3.57 20.88 -6.75
N ALA A 17 4.76 21.18 -7.30
CA ALA A 17 5.84 20.21 -7.42
C ALA A 17 6.27 19.64 -6.06
N PHE A 18 6.47 20.48 -5.05
CA PHE A 18 6.83 20.05 -3.70
C PHE A 18 5.79 19.08 -3.10
N PHE A 19 4.50 19.39 -3.21
CA PHE A 19 3.44 18.49 -2.73
C PHE A 19 3.38 17.18 -3.51
N HIS A 20 3.64 17.18 -4.81
CA HIS A 20 3.75 15.95 -5.61
C HIS A 20 4.95 15.09 -5.22
N VAL A 21 6.10 15.69 -4.86
CA VAL A 21 7.24 14.94 -4.28
C VAL A 21 6.83 14.26 -2.99
N LEU A 22 6.16 14.98 -2.08
CA LEU A 22 5.73 14.40 -0.81
C LEU A 22 4.69 13.29 -1.04
N SER A 23 3.75 13.48 -1.97
CA SER A 23 2.79 12.45 -2.37
C SER A 23 3.49 11.19 -2.89
N LEU A 24 4.47 11.36 -3.78
CA LEU A 24 5.28 10.28 -4.33
C LEU A 24 6.00 9.49 -3.25
N LEU A 25 6.69 10.18 -2.33
CA LEU A 25 7.42 9.56 -1.23
C LEU A 25 6.48 8.73 -0.34
N MET A 26 5.33 9.30 0.02
CA MET A 26 4.35 8.60 0.86
C MET A 26 3.75 7.38 0.16
N ALA A 27 3.43 7.46 -1.13
CA ALA A 27 2.93 6.33 -1.91
C ALA A 27 3.98 5.20 -2.04
N VAL A 28 5.25 5.54 -2.25
CA VAL A 28 6.35 4.57 -2.29
C VAL A 28 6.59 3.94 -0.92
N CYS A 29 6.57 4.73 0.16
CA CYS A 29 6.68 4.19 1.52
C CYS A 29 5.52 3.25 1.85
N ALA A 30 4.30 3.54 1.39
CA ALA A 30 3.16 2.63 1.52
C ALA A 30 3.39 1.32 0.77
N LEU A 31 3.89 1.36 -0.46
CA LEU A 31 4.23 0.16 -1.26
C LEU A 31 5.28 -0.73 -0.60
N LEU A 32 6.23 -0.14 0.11
CA LEU A 32 7.32 -0.82 0.81
C LEU A 32 6.96 -1.22 2.25
N SER A 33 5.78 -0.83 2.73
CA SER A 33 5.34 -1.12 4.10
C SER A 33 4.92 -2.59 4.25
N SER A 34 5.34 -3.20 5.36
CA SER A 34 4.85 -4.49 5.87
C SER A 34 3.65 -4.32 6.83
N GLU A 35 3.18 -3.10 7.05
CA GLU A 35 2.19 -2.77 8.09
C GLU A 35 0.97 -2.08 7.50
N TRP A 36 0.20 -2.82 6.70
CA TRP A 36 -1.10 -2.35 6.20
C TRP A 36 -2.25 -2.82 7.07
N ILE A 37 -2.15 -4.04 7.59
CA ILE A 37 -3.06 -4.64 8.55
C ILE A 37 -2.23 -5.10 9.73
N LEU A 38 -2.66 -4.75 10.93
CA LEU A 38 -2.07 -5.18 12.19
C LEU A 38 -3.04 -6.17 12.85
N ILE A 39 -2.48 -7.23 13.41
CA ILE A 39 -3.23 -8.32 14.03
C ILE A 39 -2.65 -8.52 15.44
N ASP A 40 -3.43 -8.14 16.44
CA ASP A 40 -3.07 -8.30 17.84
C ASP A 40 -3.75 -9.55 18.39
N GLU A 41 -2.94 -10.53 18.80
CA GLU A 41 -3.44 -11.73 19.47
C GLU A 41 -3.78 -11.38 20.94
N PRO A 42 -4.93 -11.84 21.47
CA PRO A 42 -5.24 -11.66 22.88
C PRO A 42 -4.20 -12.41 23.72
N ALA A 43 -3.62 -11.75 24.72
CA ALA A 43 -2.64 -12.35 25.62
C ALA A 43 -3.24 -13.61 26.27
N LEU A 44 -2.77 -14.79 25.87
CA LEU A 44 -3.06 -16.00 26.62
C LEU A 44 -2.34 -15.88 27.97
N ASN A 45 -3.09 -15.97 29.07
CA ASN A 45 -2.52 -16.20 30.39
C ASN A 45 -1.63 -17.44 30.32
N SER A 46 -0.31 -17.23 30.40
CA SER A 46 0.72 -18.24 30.25
C SER A 46 0.78 -19.14 31.48
N THR A 47 -0.11 -20.13 31.55
CA THR A 47 -0.03 -21.28 32.46
C THR A 47 -0.49 -22.57 31.77
N ALA A 48 0.22 -22.97 30.72
CA ALA A 48 0.29 -24.34 30.21
C ALA A 48 1.52 -24.35 29.29
N GLY A 49 2.63 -24.99 29.60
CA GLY A 49 2.83 -26.34 30.11
C GLY A 49 3.95 -26.89 29.22
N SER A 50 5.09 -27.17 29.83
CA SER A 50 6.30 -27.72 29.21
C SER A 50 6.04 -29.10 28.56
N ASP A 51 6.94 -29.44 27.63
CA ASP A 51 7.21 -30.77 27.06
C ASP A 51 6.42 -31.18 25.81
N ASP A 52 7.09 -31.15 24.65
CA ASP A 52 7.40 -32.36 23.89
C ASP A 52 8.26 -32.04 22.65
N THR A 53 9.47 -32.60 22.63
CA THR A 53 10.46 -32.49 21.56
C THR A 53 10.32 -33.70 20.64
N GLU A 54 9.64 -33.64 19.48
CA GLU A 54 9.84 -34.61 18.37
C GLU A 54 9.42 -34.03 16.98
N LEU A 55 10.44 -33.62 16.23
CA LEU A 55 10.66 -33.71 14.77
C LEU A 55 9.44 -33.88 13.82
N PHE A 56 8.87 -32.80 13.28
CA PHE A 56 8.23 -32.78 11.94
C PHE A 56 8.00 -31.33 11.47
N PHE A 57 8.73 -30.89 10.44
CA PHE A 57 8.76 -29.54 9.83
C PHE A 57 8.80 -28.36 10.81
N ASP A 58 9.93 -27.68 10.85
CA ASP A 58 10.23 -26.62 11.82
C ASP A 58 9.34 -25.36 11.61
N VAL A 59 8.11 -25.42 12.10
CA VAL A 59 7.19 -24.28 12.36
C VAL A 59 7.68 -23.51 13.62
N SER A 60 8.99 -23.53 13.92
CA SER A 60 9.59 -22.65 14.92
C SER A 60 10.03 -21.30 14.34
N GLN A 61 10.12 -21.20 13.00
CA GLN A 61 10.38 -19.95 12.26
C GLN A 61 9.14 -19.35 11.60
N SER A 62 7.96 -19.89 11.89
CA SER A 62 6.74 -19.26 11.39
C SER A 62 6.38 -18.11 12.31
N ASP A 63 6.70 -16.89 11.88
CA ASP A 63 6.22 -15.71 12.58
C ASP A 63 4.69 -15.77 12.67
N HIS A 64 4.16 -15.69 13.89
CA HIS A 64 2.75 -15.43 14.09
C HIS A 64 2.36 -14.23 13.23
N CYS A 65 1.22 -14.34 12.54
CA CYS A 65 0.78 -13.31 11.61
C CYS A 65 0.35 -12.07 12.40
N THR A 66 1.31 -11.20 12.68
CA THR A 66 1.16 -9.96 13.46
C THR A 66 0.94 -8.76 12.57
N ASN A 67 1.54 -8.76 11.37
CA ASN A 67 1.35 -7.73 10.38
C ASN A 67 1.32 -8.30 8.96
N ILE A 68 0.54 -7.64 8.10
CA ILE A 68 0.45 -7.92 6.67
C ILE A 68 0.63 -6.60 5.94
N GLY A 69 1.53 -6.56 4.95
CA GLY A 69 1.69 -5.38 4.12
C GLY A 69 1.96 -5.69 2.65
N CYS A 70 1.92 -4.65 1.83
CA CYS A 70 2.20 -4.78 0.39
C CYS A 70 3.57 -5.41 0.13
N ARG A 71 4.57 -5.13 0.98
CA ARG A 71 5.93 -5.68 0.87
C ARG A 71 5.95 -7.21 0.75
N ASP A 72 5.05 -7.90 1.47
CA ASP A 72 5.02 -9.36 1.54
C ASP A 72 4.60 -10.02 0.21
N PHE A 73 3.93 -9.26 -0.67
CA PHE A 73 3.36 -9.72 -1.95
C PHE A 73 4.18 -9.34 -3.18
N TRP A 74 5.32 -8.64 -3.03
CA TRP A 74 6.20 -8.32 -4.17
C TRP A 74 6.91 -9.54 -4.76
N ARG A 75 6.99 -10.63 -4.00
CA ARG A 75 7.61 -11.88 -4.42
C ARG A 75 6.55 -12.94 -4.72
N PRO A 76 6.84 -13.91 -5.61
CA PRO A 76 5.91 -14.98 -5.92
C PRO A 76 5.59 -15.78 -4.66
N ALA A 77 4.32 -15.76 -4.28
CA ALA A 77 3.83 -16.49 -3.12
C ALA A 77 3.40 -17.90 -3.49
N ARG A 78 3.51 -18.82 -2.52
CA ARG A 78 2.95 -20.17 -2.62
C ARG A 78 2.02 -20.43 -1.45
N PHE A 79 0.84 -20.96 -1.76
CA PHE A 79 -0.07 -21.49 -0.77
C PHE A 79 0.25 -22.96 -0.52
N GLY A 80 0.46 -23.32 0.73
CA GLY A 80 0.60 -24.69 1.20
C GLY A 80 -0.48 -25.01 2.23
N GLY A 81 -0.95 -26.25 2.25
CA GLY A 81 -1.83 -26.76 3.31
C GLY A 81 -1.06 -27.77 4.16
N PHE A 82 -1.24 -27.71 5.48
CA PHE A 82 -0.74 -28.75 6.38
C PHE A 82 -1.78 -29.09 7.46
N LEU A 83 -1.64 -30.27 8.05
CA LEU A 83 -2.52 -30.76 9.11
C LEU A 83 -1.79 -30.64 10.45
N ASP A 84 -2.42 -29.99 11.43
CA ASP A 84 -1.99 -29.96 12.83
C ASP A 84 -2.20 -31.33 13.49
N ARG A 85 -1.51 -31.60 14.61
CA ARG A 85 -1.65 -32.80 15.46
C ARG A 85 -3.11 -33.07 15.88
N LYS A 86 -3.95 -32.04 15.92
CA LYS A 86 -5.39 -32.13 16.22
C LYS A 86 -6.25 -32.44 14.99
N GLY A 87 -5.65 -32.74 13.84
CA GLY A 87 -6.34 -32.99 12.57
C GLY A 87 -6.93 -31.74 11.92
N ARG A 88 -6.52 -30.53 12.35
CA ARG A 88 -6.99 -29.27 11.79
C ARG A 88 -6.13 -28.86 10.61
N THR A 89 -6.76 -28.44 9.51
CA THR A 89 -6.07 -27.97 8.31
C THR A 89 -5.71 -26.50 8.47
N HIS A 90 -4.44 -26.17 8.28
CA HIS A 90 -3.90 -24.83 8.30
C HIS A 90 -3.42 -24.42 6.91
N ILE A 91 -3.60 -23.16 6.55
CA ILE A 91 -3.14 -22.58 5.29
C ILE A 91 -1.89 -21.75 5.60
N ALA A 92 -0.76 -22.18 5.04
CA ALA A 92 0.50 -21.44 5.09
C ALA A 92 0.67 -20.64 3.79
N PHE A 93 0.92 -19.35 3.94
CA PHE A 93 1.39 -18.49 2.88
C PHE A 93 2.91 -18.36 2.99
N HIS A 94 3.62 -18.89 2.00
CA HIS A 94 5.07 -18.81 1.94
C HIS A 94 5.50 -17.63 1.07
N SER A 95 6.15 -16.65 1.70
CA SER A 95 7.00 -15.66 1.05
C SER A 95 8.46 -15.97 1.38
N ASN A 96 9.40 -15.70 0.48
CA ASN A 96 10.81 -16.12 0.64
C ASN A 96 11.45 -15.70 1.98
N ASP A 97 10.98 -14.61 2.59
CA ASP A 97 11.54 -14.07 3.84
C ASP A 97 10.62 -14.31 5.06
N ARG A 98 9.35 -14.74 4.86
CA ARG A 98 8.34 -14.88 5.91
C ARG A 98 7.29 -15.94 5.56
N VAL A 99 6.91 -16.75 6.54
CA VAL A 99 5.78 -17.68 6.43
C VAL A 99 4.62 -17.16 7.27
N LEU A 100 3.53 -16.75 6.61
CA LEU A 100 2.33 -16.23 7.25
C LEU A 100 1.30 -17.36 7.40
N LEU A 101 0.82 -17.60 8.63
CA LEU A 101 -0.07 -18.70 8.97
C LEU A 101 -1.51 -18.24 9.19
N ASP A 102 -2.47 -18.89 8.53
CA ASP A 102 -3.92 -18.72 8.69
C ASP A 102 -4.42 -17.26 8.76
N CYS A 103 -3.80 -16.35 8.02
CA CYS A 103 -4.26 -14.95 7.94
C CYS A 103 -4.36 -14.46 6.49
N VAL A 104 -3.59 -15.05 5.58
CA VAL A 104 -3.60 -14.72 4.15
C VAL A 104 -4.35 -15.80 3.38
N THR A 105 -5.57 -15.48 2.95
CA THR A 105 -6.31 -16.30 1.99
C THR A 105 -5.97 -15.86 0.56
N PRO A 106 -6.30 -16.68 -0.47
CA PRO A 106 -6.17 -16.24 -1.87
C PRO A 106 -6.94 -14.94 -2.17
N MET A 107 -8.06 -14.70 -1.48
CA MET A 107 -8.81 -13.46 -1.59
C MET A 107 -8.04 -12.27 -1.01
N VAL A 108 -7.49 -12.41 0.20
CA VAL A 108 -6.63 -11.37 0.81
C VAL A 108 -5.44 -11.06 -0.09
N ALA A 109 -4.77 -12.09 -0.62
CA ALA A 109 -3.65 -11.89 -1.54
C ALA A 109 -4.05 -11.10 -2.81
N ASN A 110 -5.19 -11.44 -3.42
CA ASN A 110 -5.72 -10.70 -4.57
C ASN A 110 -6.01 -9.23 -4.24
N LEU A 111 -6.58 -8.94 -3.06
CA LEU A 111 -6.82 -7.57 -2.61
C LEU A 111 -5.50 -6.80 -2.46
N PHE A 112 -4.45 -7.43 -1.89
CA PHE A 112 -3.13 -6.82 -1.81
C PHE A 112 -2.48 -6.57 -3.16
N TYR A 113 -2.65 -7.45 -4.14
CA TYR A 113 -2.19 -7.17 -5.52
C TYR A 113 -2.92 -5.97 -6.14
N VAL A 114 -4.23 -5.82 -5.88
CA VAL A 114 -4.98 -4.63 -6.30
C VAL A 114 -4.47 -3.37 -5.60
N LEU A 115 -4.19 -3.44 -4.29
CA LEU A 115 -3.60 -2.33 -3.53
C LEU A 115 -2.25 -1.89 -4.12
N ILE A 116 -1.37 -2.85 -4.42
CA ILE A 116 -0.07 -2.59 -5.06
C ILE A 116 -0.27 -1.89 -6.41
N ALA A 117 -1.16 -2.40 -7.25
CA ALA A 117 -1.44 -1.82 -8.57
C ALA A 117 -1.94 -0.37 -8.46
N LEU A 118 -2.89 -0.10 -7.56
CA LEU A 118 -3.42 1.25 -7.34
C LEU A 118 -2.34 2.22 -6.83
N CYS A 119 -1.54 1.80 -5.84
CA CYS A 119 -0.44 2.61 -5.31
C CYS A 119 0.65 2.88 -6.35
N PHE A 120 0.91 1.92 -7.24
CA PHE A 120 1.82 2.10 -8.37
C PHE A 120 1.29 3.15 -9.36
N ILE A 121 -0.01 3.11 -9.67
CA ILE A 121 -0.65 4.13 -10.52
C ILE A 121 -0.52 5.52 -9.88
N ILE A 122 -0.82 5.66 -8.57
CA ILE A 122 -0.66 6.93 -7.83
C ILE A 122 0.78 7.44 -7.93
N THR A 123 1.77 6.56 -7.80
CA THR A 123 3.19 6.90 -7.92
C THR A 123 3.52 7.44 -9.31
N LEU A 124 3.05 6.76 -10.37
CA LEU A 124 3.27 7.19 -11.75
C LEU A 124 2.60 8.53 -12.06
N THR A 125 1.33 8.70 -11.70
CA THR A 125 0.59 9.94 -11.95
C THR A 125 1.14 11.11 -11.14
N SER A 126 1.51 10.91 -9.86
CA SER A 126 2.21 11.95 -9.07
C SER A 126 3.56 12.33 -9.67
N SER A 127 4.31 11.36 -10.22
CA SER A 127 5.59 11.65 -10.90
C SER A 127 5.40 12.48 -12.19
N LEU A 128 4.35 12.19 -12.96
CA LEU A 128 4.01 12.96 -14.16
C LEU A 128 3.57 14.38 -13.78
N SER A 129 2.73 14.52 -12.75
CA SER A 129 2.30 15.83 -12.23
C SER A 129 3.42 16.65 -11.66
N LEU A 130 4.40 16.02 -11.01
CA LEU A 130 5.65 16.65 -10.59
C LEU A 130 6.39 17.24 -11.80
N ILE A 131 6.61 16.44 -12.85
CA ILE A 131 7.32 16.88 -14.05
C ILE A 131 6.59 18.05 -14.71
N MET A 132 5.26 17.98 -14.86
CA MET A 132 4.48 19.05 -15.49
C MET A 132 4.43 20.34 -14.67
N ASN A 133 4.57 20.26 -13.34
CA ASN A 133 4.64 21.45 -12.49
C ASN A 133 6.04 22.08 -12.46
N LEU A 134 7.11 21.28 -12.59
CA LEU A 134 8.49 21.78 -12.72
C LEU A 134 8.78 22.33 -14.11
N LEU A 135 8.35 21.60 -15.15
CA LEU A 135 8.56 21.90 -16.55
C LEU A 135 7.20 22.06 -17.24
N PRO A 136 6.57 23.24 -17.12
CA PRO A 136 5.30 23.55 -17.75
C PRO A 136 5.28 23.16 -19.23
N PRO A 137 4.34 22.32 -19.68
CA PRO A 137 4.19 22.07 -21.11
C PRO A 137 3.69 23.36 -21.79
N PRO A 138 4.30 23.78 -22.91
CA PRO A 138 4.07 25.10 -23.48
C PRO A 138 2.65 25.29 -24.04
N ASN A 139 2.05 24.27 -24.65
CA ASN A 139 0.67 24.24 -25.14
C ASN A 139 0.17 22.80 -25.36
N GLY A 140 -1.15 22.60 -25.37
CA GLY A 140 -1.80 21.36 -25.79
C GLY A 140 -2.39 20.52 -24.66
N PHE A 141 -2.61 19.23 -24.91
CA PHE A 141 -3.35 18.34 -24.01
C PHE A 141 -2.72 18.24 -22.60
N LEU A 142 -1.40 18.16 -22.49
CA LEU A 142 -0.71 18.09 -21.18
C LEU A 142 -0.87 19.38 -20.36
N GLN A 143 -0.90 20.54 -21.03
CA GLN A 143 -1.15 21.81 -20.36
C GLN A 143 -2.61 21.90 -19.90
N TRP A 144 -3.55 21.40 -20.71
CA TRP A 144 -4.95 21.29 -20.33
C TRP A 144 -5.15 20.38 -19.11
N LEU A 145 -4.49 19.22 -19.06
CA LEU A 145 -4.54 18.31 -17.92
C LEU A 145 -4.05 18.98 -16.64
N ARG A 146 -2.90 19.68 -16.70
CA ARG A 146 -2.33 20.43 -15.58
C ARG A 146 -3.28 21.53 -15.09
N ARG A 147 -3.80 22.37 -16.00
CA ARG A 147 -4.69 23.49 -15.65
C ARG A 147 -6.00 23.03 -15.00
N ASN A 148 -6.52 21.87 -15.41
CA ASN A 148 -7.75 21.31 -14.82
C ASN A 148 -7.46 20.39 -13.63
N THR A 149 -6.21 20.28 -13.18
CA THR A 149 -5.79 19.42 -12.06
C THR A 149 -6.25 17.97 -12.16
N VAL A 150 -6.31 17.44 -13.39
CA VAL A 150 -6.95 16.13 -13.66
C VAL A 150 -6.22 15.01 -12.92
N PHE A 151 -4.89 15.01 -12.94
CA PHE A 151 -4.10 13.98 -12.27
C PHE A 151 -4.21 14.06 -10.75
N GLU A 152 -4.27 15.26 -10.18
CA GLU A 152 -4.50 15.45 -8.74
C GLU A 152 -5.85 14.89 -8.31
N MET A 153 -6.92 15.18 -9.08
CA MET A 153 -8.26 14.66 -8.82
C MET A 153 -8.32 13.13 -8.98
N CYS A 154 -7.65 12.59 -10.01
CA CYS A 154 -7.51 11.14 -10.18
C CYS A 154 -6.77 10.50 -8.99
N ASN A 155 -5.69 11.11 -8.49
CA ASN A 155 -4.95 10.59 -7.35
C ASN A 155 -5.79 10.57 -6.08
N MET A 156 -6.57 11.61 -5.82
CA MET A 156 -7.51 11.63 -4.70
C MET A 156 -8.55 10.52 -4.82
N LEU A 157 -9.12 10.30 -6.01
CA LEU A 157 -10.07 9.20 -6.24
C LEU A 157 -9.42 7.83 -6.05
N LEU A 158 -8.21 7.63 -6.58
CA LEU A 158 -7.45 6.39 -6.41
C LEU A 158 -7.12 6.14 -4.93
N THR A 159 -6.76 7.17 -4.16
CA THR A 159 -6.58 7.06 -2.71
C THR A 159 -7.85 6.57 -2.03
N LEU A 160 -9.03 7.09 -2.40
CA LEU A 160 -10.30 6.59 -1.85
C LEU A 160 -10.53 5.12 -2.21
N CYS A 161 -10.26 4.72 -3.47
CA CYS A 161 -10.34 3.32 -3.87
C CYS A 161 -9.39 2.43 -3.05
N VAL A 162 -8.16 2.88 -2.80
CA VAL A 162 -7.21 2.17 -1.95
C VAL A 162 -7.75 1.99 -0.54
N CYS A 163 -8.32 3.04 0.07
CA CYS A 163 -8.92 2.95 1.40
C CYS A 163 -10.08 1.95 1.44
N VAL A 164 -10.95 1.93 0.43
CA VAL A 164 -12.05 0.97 0.34
C VAL A 164 -11.52 -0.46 0.23
N VAL A 165 -10.55 -0.71 -0.64
CA VAL A 165 -9.95 -2.05 -0.80
C VAL A 165 -9.23 -2.48 0.48
N ALA A 166 -8.54 -1.57 1.17
CA ALA A 166 -7.87 -1.85 2.44
C ALA A 166 -8.86 -2.23 3.55
N LEU A 167 -10.00 -1.54 3.63
CA LEU A 167 -11.09 -1.89 4.57
C LEU A 167 -11.67 -3.28 4.25
N ILE A 168 -11.87 -3.60 2.97
CA ILE A 168 -12.33 -4.94 2.57
C ILE A 168 -11.30 -6.00 2.97
N ALA A 169 -10.01 -5.74 2.74
CA ALA A 169 -8.94 -6.65 3.13
C ALA A 169 -8.90 -6.86 4.66
N GLN A 170 -9.07 -5.80 5.45
CA GLN A 170 -9.18 -5.88 6.91
C GLN A 170 -10.36 -6.76 7.33
N CYS A 171 -11.54 -6.59 6.72
CA CYS A 171 -12.71 -7.41 7.01
C CYS A 171 -12.49 -8.90 6.69
N GLU A 172 -11.83 -9.21 5.56
CA GLU A 172 -11.50 -10.59 5.20
C GLU A 172 -10.51 -11.21 6.19
N VAL A 173 -9.50 -10.45 6.65
CA VAL A 173 -8.55 -10.94 7.67
C VAL A 173 -9.27 -11.16 9.01
N ALA A 174 -10.11 -10.22 9.45
CA ALA A 174 -10.89 -10.35 10.69
C ALA A 174 -11.85 -11.56 10.66
N ARG A 175 -12.37 -11.91 9.47
CA ARG A 175 -13.22 -13.10 9.30
C ARG A 175 -12.45 -14.41 9.52
N VAL A 176 -11.20 -14.45 9.08
CA VAL A 176 -10.32 -15.62 9.23
C VAL A 176 -9.80 -15.72 10.67
N ARG A 177 -9.60 -14.59 11.34
CA ARG A 177 -9.10 -14.49 12.73
C ARG A 177 -10.12 -13.78 13.64
N PRO A 178 -11.28 -14.40 13.94
CA PRO A 178 -12.35 -13.75 14.72
C PRO A 178 -12.00 -13.53 16.20
N HIS A 179 -10.91 -14.13 16.69
CA HIS A 179 -10.45 -13.99 18.08
C HIS A 179 -9.29 -13.01 18.25
N CYS A 180 -8.79 -12.42 17.16
CA CYS A 180 -7.72 -11.43 17.19
C CYS A 180 -8.31 -10.04 16.93
N ASP A 181 -7.69 -9.00 17.48
CA ASP A 181 -8.03 -7.63 17.12
C ASP A 181 -7.31 -7.28 15.81
N VAL A 182 -8.06 -6.85 14.80
CA VAL A 182 -7.54 -6.59 13.45
C VAL A 182 -7.76 -5.12 13.14
N SER A 183 -6.66 -4.37 13.01
CA SER A 183 -6.67 -2.93 12.79
C SER A 183 -5.90 -2.53 11.52
N LEU A 184 -6.13 -1.29 11.05
CA LEU A 184 -5.41 -0.73 9.91
C LEU A 184 -4.04 -0.20 10.37
N GLY A 185 -2.99 -0.54 9.62
CA GLY A 185 -1.62 -0.15 9.89
C GLY A 185 -1.18 1.12 9.16
N GLY A 186 0.10 1.46 9.34
CA GLY A 186 0.77 2.64 8.76
C GLY A 186 0.64 2.77 7.24
N GLY A 187 0.59 1.66 6.51
CA GLY A 187 0.45 1.63 5.05
C GLY A 187 -0.73 2.46 4.52
N VAL A 188 -1.90 2.30 5.16
CA VAL A 188 -3.12 3.04 4.78
C VAL A 188 -2.98 4.53 5.08
N PHE A 189 -2.45 4.87 6.26
CA PHE A 189 -2.22 6.26 6.64
C PHE A 189 -1.26 6.98 5.68
N MET A 190 -0.22 6.28 5.21
CA MET A 190 0.71 6.83 4.22
C MET A 190 0.03 7.15 2.88
N VAL A 191 -0.85 6.27 2.38
CA VAL A 191 -1.61 6.57 1.15
C VAL A 191 -2.61 7.70 1.34
N CYS A 192 -3.27 7.78 2.51
CA CYS A 192 -4.14 8.91 2.84
C CYS A 192 -3.36 10.24 2.82
N LEU A 193 -2.17 10.27 3.42
CA LEU A 193 -1.28 11.43 3.37
C LEU A 193 -0.89 11.77 1.92
N ALA A 194 -0.60 10.76 1.08
CA ALA A 194 -0.31 10.98 -0.34
C ALA A 194 -1.48 11.62 -1.10
N GLY A 195 -2.72 11.21 -0.80
CA GLY A 195 -3.94 11.80 -1.35
C GLY A 195 -4.16 13.24 -0.88
N MET A 196 -3.95 13.52 0.42
CA MET A 196 -4.02 14.90 0.96
C MET A 196 -2.97 15.82 0.32
N MET A 197 -1.77 15.33 0.05
CA MET A 197 -0.77 16.13 -0.68
C MET A 197 -1.19 16.40 -2.12
N SER A 198 -1.88 15.46 -2.77
CA SER A 198 -2.48 15.71 -4.10
C SER A 198 -3.54 16.80 -4.05
N PHE A 199 -4.34 16.87 -2.98
CA PHE A 199 -5.29 17.96 -2.76
C PHE A 199 -4.59 19.32 -2.60
N PHE A 200 -3.53 19.40 -1.79
CA PHE A 200 -2.75 20.63 -1.66
C PHE A 200 -2.05 21.03 -2.98
N ALA A 201 -1.57 20.06 -3.76
CA ALA A 201 -1.04 20.32 -5.08
C ALA A 201 -2.09 20.89 -6.04
N ALA A 202 -3.34 20.39 -6.00
CA ALA A 202 -4.44 20.89 -6.81
C ALA A 202 -4.77 22.35 -6.46
N THR A 203 -4.93 22.64 -5.16
CA THR A 203 -5.22 24.02 -4.70
C THR A 203 -4.10 25.00 -5.05
N SER A 204 -2.84 24.59 -4.95
CA SER A 204 -1.69 25.38 -5.41
C SER A 204 -1.74 25.64 -6.92
N THR A 205 -2.09 24.63 -7.72
CA THR A 205 -2.14 24.74 -9.18
C THR A 205 -3.28 25.64 -9.63
N LEU A 206 -4.47 25.50 -9.03
CA LEU A 206 -5.64 26.36 -9.31
C LEU A 206 -5.41 27.82 -8.91
N ARG A 207 -4.61 28.08 -7.89
CA ARG A 207 -4.25 29.45 -7.50
C ARG A 207 -3.25 30.10 -8.45
N HIS A 208 -2.45 29.30 -9.16
CA HIS A 208 -1.40 29.77 -10.07
C HIS A 208 -1.87 29.83 -11.54
N SER A 209 -3.00 29.19 -11.88
CA SER A 209 -3.63 29.19 -13.21
C SER A 209 -4.55 30.39 -13.43
#